data_AF-A0A7Y2HVW8-F1
#
_entry.id   AF-A0A7Y2HVW8-F1
#
_cell.length_a   1.000
_cell.length_b   1.000
_cell.length_c   1.000
_cell.angle_alpha   90.00
_cell.angle_beta   90.00
_cell.angle_gamma   90.00
#
_symmetry.space_group_name_H-M   'P 1'
#
loop_
_entity.id
_entity.type
_entity.pdbx_description
1 polymer ?
#
loop_
_entity_poly.entity_id
_entity_poly.type
_entity_poly.pdbx_seq_one_letter_code
_entity_poly.pdbx_strand_id
1 'polypeptide(L)'
;DEETELCERDIFTNVAILSGDISGDNSYHVVRHDAAETPSRIDGVVVEDGQADGSATFGRHRGGGMTADAEDGLLIINCSFRDNVAGKSSSPHVACLGGGLYMSTSVAQEAGTFVLVSNCIFHDNQAVHAGSGGAVVLSGLTESRFVNCLFYDNAAIPRDGIDSHGGAITVGQNAGADVFNCTIADNTDGGGVGSGTVQGGGIFVQGSPSSGRLDVDSSILWDNTNAEIGDDSPSTLNVTVVYSDVDGGYTGTGNQNVTPGFVSQSTGDYRLAGTSALLDDGNPSPSSIDASDVDDDGNTREEAPDLDHEARRQDDGIEPGAYEIAGEECGADVDGDDDVDFVDLVTLLADYDDPYTFVDLLLVIAQYGCGTTDPDCPGTEGLDEIIKDAGLSDADWKTLIDCIETGTTSEQINCACWLQHYLEDCVPSCPNLPDCPDDDPLSKY
;
A
#
# COMPACT_ATOMS: atom_id res chain seq x y z
N ASP A 1 5.85 23.76 10.81
CA ASP A 1 4.80 24.61 10.21
C ASP A 1 3.47 24.20 10.82
N GLU A 2 2.45 25.06 10.84
CA GLU A 2 1.12 24.70 11.40
C GLU A 2 0.24 24.19 10.26
N GLU A 3 -0.27 22.96 10.38
CA GLU A 3 -1.29 22.40 9.47
C GLU A 3 -2.66 22.94 9.90
N THR A 4 -3.29 23.72 9.03
CA THR A 4 -4.56 24.41 9.33
C THR A 4 -5.71 23.98 8.43
N GLU A 5 -5.41 23.38 7.28
CA GLU A 5 -6.37 22.80 6.34
C GLU A 5 -6.07 21.31 6.08
N LEU A 6 -7.06 20.53 5.59
CA LEU A 6 -6.90 19.08 5.38
C LEU A 6 -5.82 18.75 4.33
N CYS A 7 -5.72 19.55 3.27
CA CYS A 7 -4.70 19.39 2.23
C CYS A 7 -3.27 19.76 2.69
N GLU A 8 -3.13 20.36 3.87
CA GLU A 8 -1.83 20.64 4.47
C GLU A 8 -1.37 19.50 5.41
N ARG A 9 -2.20 18.46 5.60
CA ARG A 9 -1.96 17.36 6.54
C ARG A 9 -0.89 16.41 6.01
N ASP A 10 0.25 16.39 6.67
CA ASP A 10 1.34 15.44 6.49
C ASP A 10 1.33 14.43 7.65
N ILE A 11 0.68 13.29 7.41
CA ILE A 11 0.49 12.24 8.40
C ILE A 11 1.79 11.50 8.77
N PHE A 12 2.84 11.62 7.95
CA PHE A 12 4.13 10.96 8.15
C PHE A 12 5.06 11.83 9.00
N THR A 13 5.03 13.15 8.77
CA THR A 13 5.84 14.12 9.54
C THR A 13 5.15 14.55 10.83
N ASN A 14 3.84 14.82 10.80
CA ASN A 14 3.06 15.36 11.92
C ASN A 14 2.10 14.31 12.49
N VAL A 15 2.69 13.19 12.91
CA VAL A 15 1.95 12.01 13.40
C VAL A 15 1.00 12.34 14.54
N ALA A 16 -0.30 12.06 14.34
CA ALA A 16 -1.32 12.13 15.38
C ALA A 16 -1.40 10.80 16.14
N ILE A 17 -1.20 10.84 17.47
CA ILE A 17 -1.15 9.64 18.31
C ILE A 17 -2.30 9.63 19.32
N LEU A 18 -3.07 8.55 19.33
CA LEU A 18 -4.03 8.16 20.35
C LEU A 18 -3.41 7.03 21.17
N SER A 19 -2.97 7.33 22.41
CA SER A 19 -2.35 6.34 23.30
C SER A 19 -3.28 5.93 24.45
N GLY A 20 -3.26 4.64 24.77
CA GLY A 20 -3.92 4.04 25.92
C GLY A 20 -3.16 4.15 27.24
N ASP A 21 -1.88 4.56 27.24
CA ASP A 21 -1.09 4.80 28.46
C ASP A 21 -1.42 6.17 29.06
N ILE A 22 -2.31 6.18 30.04
CA ILE A 22 -2.85 7.40 30.65
C ILE A 22 -2.28 7.67 32.05
N SER A 23 -0.95 7.61 32.20
CA SER A 23 -0.21 7.97 33.42
C SER A 23 -0.50 7.04 34.62
N GLY A 24 -0.29 5.74 34.42
CA GLY A 24 -0.41 4.72 35.48
C GLY A 24 -1.78 4.07 35.61
N ASP A 25 -2.64 4.31 34.61
CA ASP A 25 -3.88 3.59 34.33
C ASP A 25 -3.91 3.30 32.82
N ASN A 26 -4.81 2.45 32.38
CA ASN A 26 -4.91 2.03 30.98
C ASN A 26 -6.30 2.23 30.39
N SER A 27 -6.33 2.59 29.11
CA SER A 27 -7.55 2.47 28.31
C SER A 27 -7.76 1.01 27.92
N TYR A 28 -8.97 0.49 28.13
CA TYR A 28 -9.34 -0.84 27.62
C TYR A 28 -9.44 -0.87 26.10
N HIS A 29 -9.96 0.22 25.54
CA HIS A 29 -10.06 0.47 24.10
C HIS A 29 -9.62 1.91 23.92
N VAL A 30 -8.60 2.17 23.11
CA VAL A 30 -8.18 3.54 22.79
C VAL A 30 -9.28 4.24 21.99
N VAL A 31 -9.86 3.52 21.02
CA VAL A 31 -10.96 3.98 20.18
C VAL A 31 -12.16 3.04 20.33
N ARG A 32 -13.35 3.62 20.40
CA ARG A 32 -14.61 2.88 20.36
C ARG A 32 -15.52 3.48 19.29
N HIS A 33 -15.84 2.68 18.29
CA HIS A 33 -16.86 2.94 17.30
C HIS A 33 -18.14 2.17 17.65
N ASP A 34 -19.27 2.87 17.69
CA ASP A 34 -20.61 2.30 17.81
C ASP A 34 -21.37 2.60 16.48
N ALA A 35 -22.41 1.81 16.16
CA ALA A 35 -23.19 1.95 14.92
C ALA A 35 -23.64 3.40 14.63
N ALA A 36 -23.62 3.81 13.36
CA ALA A 36 -23.77 5.18 12.92
C ALA A 36 -24.64 5.27 11.66
N GLU A 37 -25.52 6.28 11.54
CA GLU A 37 -26.43 6.37 10.37
C GLU A 37 -25.72 6.61 9.02
N THR A 38 -24.42 6.91 9.04
CA THR A 38 -23.55 7.10 7.88
C THR A 38 -22.18 6.49 8.14
N PRO A 39 -21.46 6.00 7.12
CA PRO A 39 -20.10 5.49 7.30
C PRO A 39 -19.23 6.54 8.00
N SER A 40 -18.56 6.12 9.07
CA SER A 40 -17.59 6.95 9.77
C SER A 40 -16.18 6.71 9.21
N ARG A 41 -15.29 7.70 9.31
CA ARG A 41 -13.89 7.64 8.84
C ARG A 41 -12.96 7.94 9.99
N ILE A 42 -11.95 7.08 10.18
CA ILE A 42 -10.76 7.33 10.99
C ILE A 42 -9.56 7.27 10.05
N ASP A 43 -8.72 8.29 10.10
CA ASP A 43 -7.76 8.55 9.04
C ASP A 43 -6.48 9.18 9.59
N GLY A 44 -5.32 8.60 9.29
CA GLY A 44 -4.03 9.25 9.51
C GLY A 44 -3.60 9.28 10.97
N VAL A 45 -4.04 8.32 11.79
CA VAL A 45 -3.73 8.29 13.23
C VAL A 45 -3.03 7.01 13.64
N VAL A 46 -2.15 7.13 14.64
CA VAL A 46 -1.57 6.01 15.37
C VAL A 46 -2.45 5.72 16.58
N VAL A 47 -2.84 4.46 16.75
CA VAL A 47 -3.58 3.92 17.89
C VAL A 47 -2.65 2.96 18.63
N GLU A 48 -2.22 3.33 19.83
CA GLU A 48 -1.21 2.58 20.57
C GLU A 48 -1.51 2.39 22.06
N ASP A 49 -0.81 1.46 22.70
CA ASP A 49 -0.82 1.19 24.14
C ASP A 49 -2.20 0.86 24.74
N GLY A 50 -3.16 0.43 23.91
CA GLY A 50 -4.43 -0.10 24.37
C GLY A 50 -4.26 -1.38 25.18
N GLN A 51 -4.95 -1.52 26.31
CA GLN A 51 -4.80 -2.68 27.19
C GLN A 51 -6.19 -3.18 27.62
N ALA A 52 -6.83 -4.01 26.79
CA ALA A 52 -8.12 -4.60 27.09
C ALA A 52 -7.99 -5.75 28.12
N ASP A 53 -7.80 -5.41 29.39
CA ASP A 53 -7.67 -6.34 30.53
C ASP A 53 -8.87 -6.36 31.49
N GLY A 54 -10.00 -5.87 31.00
CA GLY A 54 -11.23 -5.75 31.76
C GLY A 54 -12.12 -6.99 31.76
N SER A 55 -13.32 -6.81 32.32
CA SER A 55 -14.32 -7.87 32.41
C SER A 55 -14.99 -8.16 31.07
N ALA A 56 -15.15 -9.46 30.79
CA ALA A 56 -15.82 -9.95 29.59
C ALA A 56 -17.30 -9.60 29.50
N THR A 57 -17.94 -9.32 30.65
CA THR A 57 -19.34 -8.87 30.71
C THR A 57 -19.54 -7.54 29.97
N PHE A 58 -18.49 -6.72 29.87
CA PHE A 58 -18.54 -5.41 29.24
C PHE A 58 -17.75 -5.33 27.94
N GLY A 59 -17.27 -6.48 27.42
CA GLY A 59 -16.44 -6.51 26.20
C GLY A 59 -15.03 -5.95 26.35
N ARG A 60 -14.59 -5.64 27.58
CA ARG A 60 -13.31 -4.95 27.87
C ARG A 60 -12.06 -5.84 27.76
N HIS A 61 -12.17 -6.95 27.05
CA HIS A 61 -11.12 -7.96 26.88
C HIS A 61 -10.78 -8.19 25.40
N ARG A 62 -11.21 -7.27 24.53
CA ARG A 62 -11.12 -7.34 23.08
C ARG A 62 -10.76 -5.96 22.54
N GLY A 63 -10.14 -5.85 21.37
CA GLY A 63 -9.89 -4.57 20.72
C GLY A 63 -9.14 -3.60 21.61
N GLY A 64 -7.89 -3.93 21.96
CA GLY A 64 -7.04 -3.06 22.79
C GLY A 64 -6.91 -1.67 22.17
N GLY A 65 -6.58 -1.63 20.89
CA GLY A 65 -6.55 -0.38 20.12
C GLY A 65 -7.97 0.11 19.85
N MET A 66 -8.77 -0.67 19.12
CA MET A 66 -10.10 -0.27 18.70
C MET A 66 -11.13 -1.38 18.79
N THR A 67 -12.34 -1.03 19.24
CA THR A 67 -13.54 -1.84 19.02
C THR A 67 -14.46 -1.12 18.06
N ALA A 68 -15.00 -1.84 17.07
CA ALA A 68 -15.97 -1.30 16.14
C ALA A 68 -17.21 -2.19 15.97
N ASP A 69 -18.37 -1.52 16.02
CA ASP A 69 -19.57 -2.05 15.39
C ASP A 69 -19.47 -1.87 13.86
N ALA A 70 -19.69 -2.94 13.12
CA ALA A 70 -19.51 -2.99 11.67
C ALA A 70 -20.82 -2.78 10.87
N GLU A 71 -21.94 -2.50 11.54
CA GLU A 71 -23.28 -2.44 10.92
C GLU A 71 -23.37 -1.51 9.69
N ASP A 72 -22.86 -0.28 9.79
CA ASP A 72 -23.15 0.79 8.83
C ASP A 72 -21.98 1.16 7.89
N GLY A 73 -20.95 0.31 7.84
CA GLY A 73 -19.69 0.60 7.16
C GLY A 73 -18.81 1.56 7.97
N LEU A 74 -17.50 1.34 7.90
CA LEU A 74 -16.48 2.12 8.60
C LEU A 74 -15.26 2.18 7.68
N LEU A 75 -14.65 3.35 7.56
CA LEU A 75 -13.41 3.57 6.85
C LEU A 75 -12.29 3.75 7.87
N ILE A 76 -11.31 2.84 7.86
CA ILE A 76 -10.08 2.92 8.63
C ILE A 76 -8.95 3.07 7.61
N ILE A 77 -8.44 4.28 7.44
CA ILE A 77 -7.56 4.62 6.33
C ILE A 77 -6.25 5.21 6.90
N ASN A 78 -5.09 4.90 6.32
CA ASN A 78 -3.83 5.55 6.70
C ASN A 78 -3.51 5.47 8.21
N CYS A 79 -3.97 4.41 8.89
CA CYS A 79 -3.85 4.27 10.34
C CYS A 79 -2.76 3.27 10.71
N SER A 80 -2.11 3.50 11.85
CA SER A 80 -1.22 2.51 12.46
C SER A 80 -1.79 2.03 13.78
N PHE A 81 -1.90 0.72 13.96
CA PHE A 81 -2.26 0.09 15.23
C PHE A 81 -1.03 -0.64 15.75
N ARG A 82 -0.48 -0.19 16.89
CA ARG A 82 0.71 -0.80 17.45
C ARG A 82 0.70 -0.97 18.96
N ASP A 83 1.44 -1.96 19.45
CA ASP A 83 1.60 -2.21 20.88
C ASP A 83 0.28 -2.38 21.66
N ASN A 84 -0.81 -2.69 20.96
CA ASN A 84 -2.11 -2.86 21.59
C ASN A 84 -2.31 -4.29 22.03
N VAL A 85 -2.85 -4.45 23.24
CA VAL A 85 -3.00 -5.73 23.89
C VAL A 85 -4.47 -5.97 24.23
N ALA A 86 -5.02 -7.07 23.73
CA ALA A 86 -6.20 -7.70 24.29
C ALA A 86 -5.71 -8.79 25.24
N GLY A 87 -5.73 -8.55 26.57
CA GLY A 87 -5.07 -9.48 27.48
C GLY A 87 -5.57 -9.42 28.91
N LYS A 88 -5.60 -10.57 29.59
CA LYS A 88 -6.02 -10.75 31.00
C LYS A 88 -7.47 -10.34 31.27
N SER A 89 -8.42 -11.07 30.68
CA SER A 89 -9.73 -11.14 31.32
C SER A 89 -9.55 -11.56 32.78
N SER A 90 -10.16 -10.82 33.71
CA SER A 90 -10.29 -11.24 35.13
C SER A 90 -10.89 -12.66 35.30
N SER A 91 -11.44 -13.23 34.22
CA SER A 91 -11.95 -14.59 34.14
C SER A 91 -10.94 -15.53 33.46
N PRO A 92 -10.54 -16.65 34.11
CA PRO A 92 -9.47 -17.54 33.64
C PRO A 92 -9.77 -18.34 32.35
N HIS A 93 -10.91 -18.13 31.70
CA HIS A 93 -11.37 -18.91 30.53
C HIS A 93 -12.04 -18.07 29.46
N VAL A 94 -11.66 -16.81 29.30
CA VAL A 94 -12.20 -15.96 28.24
C VAL A 94 -11.10 -15.67 27.24
N ALA A 95 -11.36 -16.03 25.97
CA ALA A 95 -10.51 -15.69 24.84
C ALA A 95 -10.45 -14.16 24.70
N CYS A 96 -9.23 -13.62 24.64
CA CYS A 96 -9.00 -12.22 24.30
C CYS A 96 -8.86 -12.09 22.79
N LEU A 97 -9.44 -11.05 22.19
CA LEU A 97 -9.71 -11.01 20.75
C LEU A 97 -9.27 -9.67 20.17
N GLY A 98 -8.40 -9.67 19.17
CA GLY A 98 -8.02 -8.45 18.44
C GLY A 98 -7.21 -7.52 19.31
N GLY A 99 -5.90 -7.71 19.41
CA GLY A 99 -5.04 -6.78 20.15
C GLY A 99 -5.16 -5.35 19.61
N GLY A 100 -5.03 -5.21 18.29
CA GLY A 100 -5.21 -3.95 17.57
C GLY A 100 -6.68 -3.60 17.38
N LEU A 101 -7.45 -4.46 16.71
CA LEU A 101 -8.81 -4.16 16.28
C LEU A 101 -9.75 -5.35 16.49
N TYR A 102 -10.91 -5.10 17.09
CA TYR A 102 -12.00 -6.06 17.18
C TYR A 102 -13.25 -5.48 16.51
N MET A 103 -13.78 -6.21 15.52
CA MET A 103 -14.97 -5.84 14.78
C MET A 103 -16.08 -6.87 14.97
N SER A 104 -17.30 -6.39 15.22
CA SER A 104 -18.45 -7.28 15.22
C SER A 104 -19.75 -6.55 14.90
N THR A 105 -20.61 -7.22 14.12
CA THR A 105 -22.02 -6.87 14.03
C THR A 105 -22.90 -8.12 14.19
N SER A 106 -24.13 -7.89 14.66
CA SER A 106 -25.18 -8.92 14.75
C SER A 106 -26.25 -8.75 13.68
N VAL A 107 -26.15 -7.69 12.89
CA VAL A 107 -27.07 -7.35 11.80
C VAL A 107 -26.39 -7.77 10.50
N ALA A 108 -27.14 -8.43 9.63
CA ALA A 108 -26.62 -8.73 8.30
C ALA A 108 -26.41 -7.40 7.57
N GLN A 109 -25.17 -7.14 7.16
CA GLN A 109 -24.85 -5.97 6.35
C GLN A 109 -25.64 -6.02 5.04
N GLU A 110 -26.16 -4.86 4.62
CA GLU A 110 -26.78 -4.74 3.31
C GLU A 110 -25.75 -5.04 2.22
N ALA A 111 -26.22 -5.52 1.06
CA ALA A 111 -25.31 -5.90 -0.03
C ALA A 111 -24.45 -4.69 -0.47
N GLY A 112 -23.13 -4.83 -0.35
CA GLY A 112 -22.17 -3.78 -0.67
C GLY A 112 -21.69 -2.93 0.52
N THR A 113 -22.18 -3.20 1.73
CA THR A 113 -21.67 -2.57 2.96
C THR A 113 -20.59 -3.46 3.59
N PHE A 114 -19.41 -2.89 3.83
CA PHE A 114 -18.28 -3.54 4.50
C PHE A 114 -17.50 -2.51 5.31
N VAL A 115 -16.65 -2.97 6.23
CA VAL A 115 -15.60 -2.13 6.81
C VAL A 115 -14.40 -2.13 5.86
N LEU A 116 -13.97 -0.97 5.39
CA LEU A 116 -12.74 -0.81 4.62
C LEU A 116 -11.60 -0.47 5.59
N VAL A 117 -10.55 -1.27 5.53
CA VAL A 117 -9.27 -1.01 6.17
C VAL A 117 -8.25 -0.86 5.04
N SER A 118 -7.81 0.37 4.77
CA SER A 118 -6.91 0.67 3.66
C SER A 118 -5.63 1.34 4.15
N ASN A 119 -4.49 0.97 3.58
CA ASN A 119 -3.22 1.66 3.83
C ASN A 119 -2.89 1.70 5.33
N CYS A 120 -3.19 0.61 6.02
CA CYS A 120 -3.02 0.52 7.47
C CYS A 120 -1.89 -0.42 7.84
N ILE A 121 -1.22 -0.11 8.95
CA ILE A 121 -0.16 -0.93 9.51
C ILE A 121 -0.62 -1.47 10.86
N PHE A 122 -0.57 -2.78 11.02
CA PHE A 122 -0.79 -3.45 12.30
C PHE A 122 0.49 -4.15 12.73
N HIS A 123 1.10 -3.70 13.82
CA HIS A 123 2.32 -4.36 14.30
C HIS A 123 2.44 -4.44 15.82
N ASP A 124 3.16 -5.43 16.31
CA ASP A 124 3.37 -5.67 17.74
C ASP A 124 2.07 -5.78 18.58
N ASN A 125 0.92 -6.02 17.93
CA ASN A 125 -0.34 -6.17 18.63
C ASN A 125 -0.49 -7.60 19.17
N GLN A 126 -1.09 -7.73 20.35
CA GLN A 126 -1.12 -9.01 21.05
C GLN A 126 -2.52 -9.37 21.55
N ALA A 127 -2.94 -10.59 21.27
CA ALA A 127 -4.08 -11.23 21.92
C ALA A 127 -3.54 -12.30 22.88
N VAL A 128 -3.69 -12.10 24.19
CA VAL A 128 -3.12 -12.99 25.22
C VAL A 128 -4.22 -13.80 25.90
N HIS A 129 -3.94 -15.03 26.35
CA HIS A 129 -4.88 -15.91 27.08
C HIS A 129 -5.92 -16.58 26.19
N ALA A 130 -5.50 -17.57 25.39
CA ALA A 130 -6.31 -18.15 24.32
C ALA A 130 -6.69 -17.08 23.30
N GLY A 131 -5.69 -16.27 22.93
CA GLY A 131 -5.87 -15.16 22.00
C GLY A 131 -6.33 -15.65 20.63
N SER A 132 -7.17 -14.85 19.97
CA SER A 132 -7.37 -14.97 18.52
C SER A 132 -7.21 -13.60 17.89
N GLY A 133 -6.57 -13.54 16.72
CA GLY A 133 -6.32 -12.29 16.01
C GLY A 133 -5.40 -11.39 16.83
N GLY A 134 -4.10 -11.66 16.84
CA GLY A 134 -3.13 -10.80 17.55
C GLY A 134 -3.29 -9.33 17.16
N ALA A 135 -3.48 -9.07 15.86
CA ALA A 135 -3.94 -7.77 15.37
C ALA A 135 -5.46 -7.66 15.34
N VAL A 136 -6.12 -8.45 14.48
CA VAL A 136 -7.52 -8.20 14.08
C VAL A 136 -8.41 -9.42 14.30
N VAL A 137 -9.60 -9.19 14.83
CA VAL A 137 -10.68 -10.19 14.86
C VAL A 137 -11.94 -9.64 14.20
N LEU A 138 -12.46 -10.40 13.23
CA LEU A 138 -13.79 -10.24 12.69
C LEU A 138 -14.74 -11.24 13.35
N SER A 139 -15.89 -10.79 13.83
CA SER A 139 -16.85 -11.65 14.52
C SER A 139 -18.28 -11.34 14.10
N GLY A 140 -19.19 -12.30 14.28
CA GLY A 140 -20.59 -12.12 13.91
C GLY A 140 -20.78 -12.12 12.39
N LEU A 141 -21.59 -11.20 11.88
CA LEU A 141 -21.89 -11.08 10.44
C LEU A 141 -21.04 -9.98 9.77
N THR A 142 -19.79 -9.85 10.20
CA THR A 142 -18.89 -8.78 9.74
C THR A 142 -18.25 -9.14 8.42
N GLU A 143 -18.49 -8.35 7.38
CA GLU A 143 -17.72 -8.31 6.15
C GLU A 143 -16.73 -7.14 6.20
N SER A 144 -15.48 -7.42 5.84
CA SER A 144 -14.41 -6.41 5.84
C SER A 144 -13.49 -6.61 4.65
N ARG A 145 -12.87 -5.51 4.22
CA ARG A 145 -11.86 -5.49 3.18
C ARG A 145 -10.59 -4.85 3.70
N PHE A 146 -9.48 -5.55 3.57
CA PHE A 146 -8.13 -5.07 3.83
C PHE A 146 -7.47 -4.82 2.48
N VAL A 147 -7.03 -3.58 2.25
CA VAL A 147 -6.38 -3.16 1.00
C VAL A 147 -5.07 -2.47 1.36
N ASN A 148 -3.96 -2.82 0.70
CA ASN A 148 -2.68 -2.14 0.89
C ASN A 148 -2.23 -2.11 2.37
N CYS A 149 -2.56 -3.18 3.12
CA CYS A 149 -2.29 -3.24 4.55
C CYS A 149 -1.08 -4.12 4.85
N LEU A 150 -0.34 -3.71 5.87
CA LEU A 150 0.81 -4.44 6.40
C LEU A 150 0.49 -4.98 7.80
N PHE A 151 0.68 -6.29 8.01
CA PHE A 151 0.55 -6.95 9.30
C PHE A 151 1.86 -7.66 9.65
N TYR A 152 2.57 -7.19 10.68
CA TYR A 152 3.80 -7.85 11.12
C TYR A 152 4.00 -7.91 12.63
N ASP A 153 4.75 -8.91 13.10
CA ASP A 153 5.07 -9.10 14.53
C ASP A 153 3.84 -9.13 15.45
N ASN A 154 2.63 -9.41 14.94
CA ASN A 154 1.44 -9.56 15.76
C ASN A 154 1.37 -10.95 16.35
N ALA A 155 0.90 -11.05 17.61
CA ALA A 155 0.96 -12.30 18.36
C ALA A 155 -0.37 -12.73 18.98
N ALA A 156 -0.82 -13.94 18.66
CA ALA A 156 -1.86 -14.65 19.40
C ALA A 156 -1.19 -15.61 20.41
N ILE A 157 -1.18 -15.25 21.69
CA ILE A 157 -0.39 -15.92 22.73
C ILE A 157 -1.26 -16.91 23.53
N PRO A 158 -0.86 -18.19 23.62
CA PRO A 158 -1.61 -19.22 24.30
C PRO A 158 -1.38 -19.13 25.81
N ARG A 159 -2.32 -19.65 26.60
CA ARG A 159 -2.14 -19.81 28.04
C ARG A 159 -2.86 -21.05 28.54
N ASP A 160 -2.29 -21.71 29.54
CA ASP A 160 -2.94 -22.81 30.28
C ASP A 160 -3.38 -23.99 29.38
N GLY A 161 -2.68 -24.21 28.26
CA GLY A 161 -2.96 -25.29 27.31
C GLY A 161 -4.21 -25.09 26.46
N ILE A 162 -4.69 -23.85 26.33
CA ILE A 162 -5.77 -23.47 25.42
C ILE A 162 -5.14 -22.92 24.14
N ASP A 163 -5.61 -23.43 23.02
CA ASP A 163 -5.15 -23.07 21.67
C ASP A 163 -5.39 -21.57 21.38
N SER A 164 -4.48 -20.98 20.62
CA SER A 164 -4.56 -19.62 20.07
C SER A 164 -4.29 -19.69 18.57
N HIS A 165 -4.94 -18.84 17.79
CA HIS A 165 -4.88 -18.88 16.32
C HIS A 165 -4.95 -17.47 15.72
N GLY A 166 -4.48 -17.29 14.50
CA GLY A 166 -4.52 -16.03 13.77
C GLY A 166 -3.63 -15.00 14.44
N GLY A 167 -2.31 -15.12 14.29
CA GLY A 167 -1.35 -14.13 14.81
C GLY A 167 -1.65 -12.73 14.28
N ALA A 168 -1.95 -12.59 12.98
CA ALA A 168 -2.48 -11.35 12.43
C ALA A 168 -4.01 -11.29 12.53
N ILE A 169 -4.70 -12.05 11.69
CA ILE A 169 -6.14 -11.90 11.46
C ILE A 169 -6.87 -13.18 11.85
N THR A 170 -7.98 -13.05 12.56
CA THR A 170 -8.97 -14.12 12.69
C THR A 170 -10.30 -13.72 12.07
N VAL A 171 -10.75 -14.54 11.11
CA VAL A 171 -12.08 -14.46 10.53
C VAL A 171 -12.99 -15.41 11.32
N GLY A 172 -13.85 -14.83 12.15
CA GLY A 172 -14.77 -15.58 12.99
C GLY A 172 -15.91 -16.24 12.21
N GLN A 173 -16.70 -17.03 12.93
CA GLN A 173 -17.84 -17.74 12.33
C GLN A 173 -18.85 -16.77 11.68
N ASN A 174 -19.15 -17.00 10.41
CA ASN A 174 -20.06 -16.20 9.56
C ASN A 174 -19.54 -14.78 9.22
N ALA A 175 -18.28 -14.49 9.49
CA ALA A 175 -17.61 -13.27 9.03
C ALA A 175 -16.92 -13.51 7.68
N GLY A 176 -16.70 -12.44 6.93
CA GLY A 176 -15.99 -12.44 5.66
C GLY A 176 -14.83 -11.45 5.65
N ALA A 177 -13.74 -11.84 5.01
CA ALA A 177 -12.60 -10.97 4.75
C ALA A 177 -12.19 -11.04 3.27
N ASP A 178 -12.08 -9.86 2.66
CA ASP A 178 -11.34 -9.63 1.42
C ASP A 178 -9.94 -9.11 1.83
N VAL A 179 -8.87 -9.74 1.36
CA VAL A 179 -7.48 -9.35 1.64
C VAL A 179 -6.79 -9.14 0.31
N PHE A 180 -6.65 -7.87 -0.10
CA PHE A 180 -6.14 -7.47 -1.40
C PHE A 180 -4.87 -6.66 -1.21
N ASN A 181 -3.83 -7.00 -1.96
CA ASN A 181 -2.58 -6.24 -1.94
C ASN A 181 -2.04 -6.04 -0.51
N CYS A 182 -2.05 -7.09 0.31
CA CYS A 182 -1.62 -7.00 1.69
C CYS A 182 -0.34 -7.82 1.90
N THR A 183 0.52 -7.35 2.80
CA THR A 183 1.63 -8.14 3.30
C THR A 183 1.33 -8.57 4.73
N ILE A 184 1.28 -9.88 4.97
CA ILE A 184 1.06 -10.47 6.29
C ILE A 184 2.27 -11.35 6.59
N ALA A 185 3.19 -10.87 7.44
CA ALA A 185 4.46 -11.55 7.66
C ALA A 185 4.91 -11.55 9.12
N ASP A 186 5.72 -12.51 9.52
CA ASP A 186 6.30 -12.61 10.88
C ASP A 186 5.28 -12.64 12.04
N ASN A 187 4.01 -12.93 11.75
CA ASN A 187 2.99 -13.02 12.77
C ASN A 187 3.03 -14.38 13.45
N THR A 188 2.85 -14.37 14.77
CA THR A 188 3.00 -15.55 15.60
C THR A 188 1.66 -15.96 16.19
N ASP A 189 1.29 -17.21 16.03
CA ASP A 189 0.31 -17.88 16.87
C ASP A 189 0.98 -18.88 17.82
N GLY A 190 0.39 -19.02 19.00
CA GLY A 190 0.88 -19.90 20.06
C GLY A 190 0.90 -21.39 19.75
N GLY A 191 0.25 -21.77 18.66
CA GLY A 191 -0.13 -23.14 18.39
C GLY A 191 -1.08 -23.72 19.43
N GLY A 192 -1.66 -24.86 19.07
CA GLY A 192 -2.62 -25.59 19.85
C GLY A 192 -2.25 -27.06 19.97
N VAL A 193 -2.28 -27.60 21.19
CA VAL A 193 -1.99 -29.01 21.47
C VAL A 193 -3.27 -29.83 21.37
N GLY A 194 -3.67 -30.17 20.14
CA GLY A 194 -4.37 -31.45 19.91
C GLY A 194 -5.80 -31.46 19.35
N SER A 195 -6.24 -30.47 18.57
CA SER A 195 -7.61 -30.49 18.01
C SER A 195 -7.72 -30.67 16.47
N GLY A 196 -6.71 -31.22 15.77
CA GLY A 196 -6.86 -31.47 14.32
C GLY A 196 -7.18 -30.22 13.47
N THR A 197 -7.00 -29.04 14.04
CA THR A 197 -7.08 -27.73 13.43
C THR A 197 -5.75 -27.44 12.73
N VAL A 198 -5.80 -26.83 11.55
CA VAL A 198 -4.60 -26.23 10.94
C VAL A 198 -4.45 -24.86 11.58
N GLN A 199 -3.38 -24.69 12.36
CA GLN A 199 -3.06 -23.41 12.99
C GLN A 199 -2.57 -22.42 11.93
N GLY A 200 -3.05 -21.19 12.00
CA GLY A 200 -2.72 -20.11 11.07
C GLY A 200 -2.02 -18.98 11.81
N GLY A 201 -0.71 -18.82 11.64
CA GLY A 201 0.04 -17.70 12.22
C GLY A 201 -0.29 -16.38 11.55
N GLY A 202 -0.52 -16.39 10.23
CA GLY A 202 -1.02 -15.24 9.48
C GLY A 202 -2.51 -15.06 9.71
N ILE A 203 -3.31 -15.82 8.95
CA ILE A 203 -4.77 -15.76 8.98
C ILE A 203 -5.35 -17.06 9.53
N PHE A 204 -6.34 -16.97 10.40
CA PHE A 204 -7.14 -18.12 10.82
C PHE A 204 -8.63 -17.92 10.50
N VAL A 205 -9.24 -18.92 9.87
CA VAL A 205 -10.67 -18.89 9.51
C VAL A 205 -11.45 -19.92 10.31
N GLN A 206 -12.46 -19.46 11.05
CA GLN A 206 -13.37 -20.33 11.79
C GLN A 206 -14.50 -20.84 10.89
N GLY A 207 -14.55 -22.15 10.70
CA GLY A 207 -15.53 -22.86 9.92
C GLY A 207 -16.81 -23.20 10.68
N SER A 208 -17.92 -23.17 9.93
CA SER A 208 -19.23 -23.69 10.28
C SER A 208 -19.99 -23.91 8.97
N PRO A 209 -21.01 -24.80 8.88
CA PRO A 209 -21.84 -24.98 7.68
C PRO A 209 -22.56 -23.70 7.16
N SER A 210 -22.35 -22.53 7.79
CA SER A 210 -22.86 -21.21 7.40
C SER A 210 -21.74 -20.19 7.11
N SER A 211 -20.54 -20.69 6.77
CA SER A 211 -19.44 -20.06 6.00
C SER A 211 -18.85 -18.76 6.53
N GLY A 212 -17.74 -18.86 7.27
CA GLY A 212 -16.70 -17.83 7.18
C GLY A 212 -16.10 -17.85 5.77
N ARG A 213 -15.84 -16.66 5.20
CA ARG A 213 -15.29 -16.47 3.85
C ARG A 213 -13.95 -15.74 3.93
N LEU A 214 -13.00 -16.17 3.13
CA LEU A 214 -11.73 -15.48 2.96
C LEU A 214 -11.39 -15.47 1.47
N ASP A 215 -11.29 -14.29 0.88
CA ASP A 215 -10.74 -14.13 -0.47
C ASP A 215 -9.44 -13.34 -0.37
N VAL A 216 -8.34 -13.94 -0.80
CA VAL A 216 -7.00 -13.34 -0.83
C VAL A 216 -6.58 -13.17 -2.28
N ASP A 217 -6.17 -11.95 -2.65
CA ASP A 217 -5.70 -11.60 -3.99
C ASP A 217 -4.44 -10.75 -3.87
N SER A 218 -3.46 -11.00 -4.75
CA SER A 218 -2.28 -10.13 -4.92
C SER A 218 -1.56 -9.82 -3.60
N SER A 219 -1.52 -10.79 -2.69
CA SER A 219 -1.01 -10.59 -1.33
C SER A 219 0.21 -11.47 -1.06
N ILE A 220 1.03 -11.06 -0.09
CA ILE A 220 2.17 -11.85 0.39
C ILE A 220 1.88 -12.33 1.80
N LEU A 221 1.87 -13.65 2.00
CA LEU A 221 1.78 -14.29 3.32
C LEU A 221 3.05 -15.10 3.55
N TRP A 222 3.91 -14.62 4.44
CA TRP A 222 5.28 -15.13 4.53
C TRP A 222 5.85 -15.17 5.96
N ASP A 223 6.60 -16.22 6.29
CA ASP A 223 7.27 -16.38 7.60
C ASP A 223 6.34 -16.23 8.83
N ASN A 224 5.04 -16.50 8.67
CA ASN A 224 4.15 -16.60 9.82
C ASN A 224 4.33 -17.96 10.51
N THR A 225 4.09 -18.06 11.81
CA THR A 225 4.22 -19.36 12.48
C THR A 225 3.13 -20.35 12.06
N ASN A 226 3.43 -21.64 12.05
CA ASN A 226 2.52 -22.70 11.59
C ASN A 226 2.14 -22.55 10.11
N ALA A 227 0.87 -22.35 9.77
CA ALA A 227 0.45 -22.10 8.39
C ALA A 227 0.20 -20.62 8.16
N GLU A 228 0.39 -20.19 6.92
CA GLU A 228 0.03 -18.84 6.48
C GLU A 228 -1.48 -18.59 6.57
N ILE A 229 -2.26 -19.62 6.21
CA ILE A 229 -3.72 -19.66 6.35
C ILE A 229 -4.09 -20.97 7.06
N GLY A 230 -4.71 -20.85 8.23
CA GLY A 230 -5.19 -21.95 9.04
C GLY A 230 -6.71 -21.98 9.18
N ASP A 231 -7.23 -23.13 9.58
CA ASP A 231 -8.66 -23.34 9.75
C ASP A 231 -9.02 -24.51 10.70
N ASP A 232 -10.27 -24.53 11.17
CA ASP A 232 -10.83 -25.59 12.03
C ASP A 232 -11.81 -26.56 11.36
N SER A 233 -12.14 -26.37 10.07
CA SER A 233 -13.11 -27.20 9.35
C SER A 233 -12.97 -27.05 7.82
N PRO A 234 -12.00 -27.71 7.18
CA PRO A 234 -11.59 -27.41 5.81
C PRO A 234 -12.66 -27.80 4.76
N SER A 235 -13.57 -28.71 5.11
CA SER A 235 -14.64 -29.16 4.21
C SER A 235 -15.81 -28.18 4.05
N THR A 236 -15.86 -27.11 4.85
CA THR A 236 -16.99 -26.17 4.91
C THR A 236 -16.61 -24.72 4.60
N LEU A 237 -15.35 -24.47 4.26
CA LEU A 237 -14.82 -23.12 4.09
C LEU A 237 -14.87 -22.67 2.64
N ASN A 238 -15.08 -21.37 2.48
CA ASN A 238 -14.94 -20.68 1.20
C ASN A 238 -13.67 -19.82 1.28
N VAL A 239 -12.52 -20.46 1.05
CA VAL A 239 -11.23 -19.77 0.95
C VAL A 239 -10.78 -19.78 -0.50
N THR A 240 -10.63 -18.59 -1.07
CA THR A 240 -10.03 -18.38 -2.40
C THR A 240 -8.72 -17.63 -2.21
N VAL A 241 -7.66 -18.10 -2.86
CA VAL A 241 -6.37 -17.39 -2.89
C VAL A 241 -5.91 -17.38 -4.33
N VAL A 242 -5.61 -16.22 -4.89
CA VAL A 242 -5.15 -16.04 -6.27
C VAL A 242 -4.06 -14.97 -6.35
N TYR A 243 -3.17 -15.09 -7.34
CA TYR A 243 -2.07 -14.14 -7.61
C TYR A 243 -1.24 -13.75 -6.38
N SER A 244 -1.18 -14.64 -5.39
CA SER A 244 -0.57 -14.36 -4.09
C SER A 244 0.66 -15.22 -3.88
N ASP A 245 1.65 -14.70 -3.16
CA ASP A 245 2.78 -15.49 -2.68
C ASP A 245 2.50 -15.99 -1.27
N VAL A 246 2.56 -17.30 -1.08
CA VAL A 246 2.21 -17.95 0.19
C VAL A 246 3.30 -18.95 0.57
N ASP A 247 3.96 -18.75 1.71
CA ASP A 247 4.95 -19.72 2.21
C ASP A 247 4.28 -21.09 2.44
N GLY A 248 4.98 -22.15 2.04
CA GLY A 248 4.44 -23.51 1.98
C GLY A 248 3.46 -23.76 0.81
N GLY A 249 3.04 -22.71 0.10
CA GLY A 249 2.23 -22.72 -1.11
C GLY A 249 0.73 -22.88 -0.88
N TYR A 250 -0.06 -22.34 -1.81
CA TYR A 250 -1.53 -22.44 -1.77
C TYR A 250 -2.14 -22.67 -3.16
N THR A 251 -3.20 -23.46 -3.24
CA THR A 251 -3.85 -23.75 -4.53
C THR A 251 -4.65 -22.54 -5.02
N GLY A 252 -4.42 -22.13 -6.27
CA GLY A 252 -5.13 -21.02 -6.90
C GLY A 252 -4.49 -20.62 -8.21
N THR A 253 -5.16 -19.77 -8.97
CA THR A 253 -4.58 -19.17 -10.18
C THR A 253 -3.50 -18.16 -9.79
N GLY A 254 -2.35 -18.17 -10.44
CA GLY A 254 -1.31 -17.15 -10.24
C GLY A 254 -0.55 -17.22 -8.91
N ASN A 255 -0.90 -18.14 -8.00
CA ASN A 255 -0.20 -18.22 -6.72
C ASN A 255 1.24 -18.72 -6.88
N GLN A 256 2.12 -18.12 -6.09
CA GLN A 256 3.53 -18.45 -6.01
C GLN A 256 3.87 -19.01 -4.61
N ASN A 257 5.08 -19.54 -4.51
CA ASN A 257 5.72 -19.92 -3.24
C ASN A 257 7.23 -19.76 -3.46
N VAL A 258 7.67 -18.51 -3.42
CA VAL A 258 9.06 -18.11 -3.61
C VAL A 258 9.42 -17.11 -2.53
N THR A 259 10.69 -17.06 -2.10
CA THR A 259 11.09 -16.07 -1.12
C THR A 259 10.82 -14.64 -1.64
N PRO A 260 10.05 -13.80 -0.93
CA PRO A 260 9.64 -12.48 -1.42
C PRO A 260 10.79 -11.55 -1.73
N GLY A 261 11.95 -11.72 -1.07
CA GLY A 261 13.10 -10.85 -1.31
C GLY A 261 12.84 -9.43 -0.80
N PHE A 262 12.23 -9.30 0.38
CA PHE A 262 12.03 -8.01 1.03
C PHE A 262 13.35 -7.26 1.23
N VAL A 263 13.30 -5.92 1.19
CA VAL A 263 14.45 -5.04 1.44
C VAL A 263 15.05 -5.31 2.81
N SER A 264 14.24 -5.33 3.89
CA SER A 264 14.69 -5.68 5.23
C SER A 264 13.54 -6.02 6.18
N GLN A 265 13.16 -7.30 6.18
CA GLN A 265 12.19 -7.88 7.14
C GLN A 265 12.56 -7.60 8.61
N SER A 266 13.85 -7.66 8.97
CA SER A 266 14.30 -7.43 10.36
C SER A 266 14.10 -6.01 10.91
N THR A 267 13.85 -5.05 10.01
CA THR A 267 13.57 -3.65 10.37
C THR A 267 12.14 -3.25 10.07
N GLY A 268 11.27 -4.21 9.68
CA GLY A 268 9.90 -3.94 9.27
C GLY A 268 9.75 -3.35 7.86
N ASP A 269 10.80 -3.44 7.02
CA ASP A 269 10.74 -2.95 5.63
C ASP A 269 10.42 -4.11 4.68
N TYR A 270 9.13 -4.21 4.37
CA TYR A 270 8.52 -5.27 3.57
C TYR A 270 8.31 -4.88 2.10
N ARG A 271 8.94 -3.80 1.63
CA ARG A 271 9.03 -3.55 0.19
C ARG A 271 9.80 -4.66 -0.49
N LEU A 272 9.41 -4.99 -1.72
CA LEU A 272 10.17 -5.92 -2.55
C LEU A 272 11.47 -5.24 -3.00
N ALA A 273 12.60 -5.94 -2.93
CA ALA A 273 13.80 -5.45 -3.58
C ALA A 273 13.67 -5.60 -5.11
N GLY A 274 14.31 -4.74 -5.90
CA GLY A 274 14.33 -4.83 -7.38
C GLY A 274 14.92 -6.12 -7.98
N THR A 275 15.37 -7.06 -7.15
CA THR A 275 15.76 -8.41 -7.57
C THR A 275 14.78 -9.49 -7.15
N SER A 276 13.62 -9.11 -6.61
CA SER A 276 12.57 -10.05 -6.22
C SER A 276 12.08 -10.83 -7.43
N ALA A 277 11.66 -12.07 -7.18
CA ALA A 277 10.99 -12.88 -8.19
C ALA A 277 9.48 -12.58 -8.28
N LEU A 278 8.97 -11.71 -7.40
CA LEU A 278 7.56 -11.35 -7.30
C LEU A 278 7.22 -10.01 -7.96
N LEU A 279 8.17 -9.37 -8.65
CA LEU A 279 7.88 -8.13 -9.38
C LEU A 279 6.87 -8.43 -10.48
N ASP A 280 5.89 -7.54 -10.66
CA ASP A 280 4.82 -7.65 -11.65
C ASP A 280 3.97 -8.95 -11.56
N ASP A 281 4.03 -9.71 -10.45
CA ASP A 281 3.38 -11.04 -10.32
C ASP A 281 1.95 -10.99 -9.74
N GLY A 282 1.45 -9.79 -9.41
CA GLY A 282 0.09 -9.55 -8.93
C GLY A 282 -0.98 -9.76 -10.00
N ASN A 283 -2.24 -9.58 -9.60
CA ASN A 283 -3.37 -9.78 -10.50
C ASN A 283 -3.46 -8.62 -11.52
N PRO A 284 -3.39 -8.90 -12.84
CA PRO A 284 -3.44 -7.88 -13.89
C PRO A 284 -4.84 -7.27 -14.08
N SER A 285 -5.80 -7.63 -13.25
CA SER A 285 -7.14 -7.04 -13.23
C SER A 285 -7.55 -6.88 -11.76
N PRO A 286 -6.95 -5.89 -11.08
CA PRO A 286 -7.10 -5.70 -9.64
C PRO A 286 -8.54 -5.42 -9.23
N SER A 287 -8.82 -5.60 -7.94
CA SER A 287 -10.17 -5.51 -7.37
C SER A 287 -10.29 -4.48 -6.23
N SER A 288 -9.32 -3.55 -6.17
CA SER A 288 -9.07 -2.60 -5.09
C SER A 288 -9.35 -1.14 -5.48
N ILE A 289 -10.30 -0.91 -6.40
CA ILE A 289 -10.75 0.43 -6.80
C ILE A 289 -10.89 1.38 -5.60
N ASP A 290 -10.32 2.57 -5.71
CA ASP A 290 -10.37 3.62 -4.70
C ASP A 290 -11.72 4.34 -4.66
N ALA A 291 -12.78 3.62 -4.33
CA ALA A 291 -14.10 4.23 -4.20
C ALA A 291 -14.20 5.21 -3.00
N SER A 292 -13.19 5.27 -2.12
CA SER A 292 -13.23 6.00 -0.86
C SER A 292 -12.29 7.21 -0.79
N ASP A 293 -11.53 7.48 -1.86
CA ASP A 293 -10.61 8.63 -1.95
C ASP A 293 -9.60 8.54 -0.80
N VAL A 294 -8.73 7.53 -0.86
CA VAL A 294 -7.84 7.11 0.23
C VAL A 294 -6.67 8.08 0.42
N ASP A 295 -6.20 8.68 -0.66
CA ASP A 295 -5.16 9.73 -0.71
C ASP A 295 -5.72 11.16 -0.80
N ASP A 296 -7.04 11.30 -0.90
CA ASP A 296 -7.75 12.59 -0.99
C ASP A 296 -7.36 13.42 -2.25
N ASP A 297 -6.98 12.77 -3.35
CA ASP A 297 -6.65 13.41 -4.63
C ASP A 297 -7.91 13.75 -5.46
N GLY A 298 -9.06 13.16 -5.11
CA GLY A 298 -10.36 13.34 -5.73
C GLY A 298 -10.69 12.36 -6.87
N ASN A 299 -9.80 11.43 -7.21
CA ASN A 299 -9.95 10.44 -8.28
C ASN A 299 -10.40 9.07 -7.74
N THR A 300 -11.70 8.97 -7.48
CA THR A 300 -12.26 7.74 -6.88
C THR A 300 -12.45 6.54 -7.85
N ARG A 301 -11.73 6.51 -8.97
CA ARG A 301 -11.94 5.54 -10.06
C ARG A 301 -10.67 4.81 -10.50
N GLU A 302 -9.57 5.09 -9.84
CA GLU A 302 -8.34 4.32 -9.99
C GLU A 302 -8.22 3.23 -8.94
N GLU A 303 -7.10 2.54 -8.92
CA GLU A 303 -6.76 1.59 -7.85
C GLU A 303 -6.26 2.35 -6.63
N ALA A 304 -6.65 1.90 -5.43
CA ALA A 304 -6.16 2.53 -4.21
C ALA A 304 -4.63 2.52 -4.17
N PRO A 305 -3.99 3.68 -3.90
CA PRO A 305 -2.54 3.79 -3.86
C PRO A 305 -1.97 2.89 -2.77
N ASP A 306 -0.75 2.42 -2.96
CA ASP A 306 -0.09 1.47 -2.07
C ASP A 306 0.20 2.08 -0.67
N LEU A 307 0.82 1.31 0.21
CA LEU A 307 1.10 1.76 1.58
C LEU A 307 2.11 2.93 1.66
N ASP A 308 2.87 3.20 0.60
CA ASP A 308 3.74 4.37 0.46
C ASP A 308 3.08 5.55 -0.23
N HIS A 309 1.81 5.39 -0.64
CA HIS A 309 1.04 6.34 -1.43
C HIS A 309 1.49 6.44 -2.89
N GLU A 310 2.13 5.38 -3.40
CA GLU A 310 2.49 5.23 -4.80
C GLU A 310 1.32 4.63 -5.60
N ALA A 311 1.15 5.06 -6.84
CA ALA A 311 0.10 4.56 -7.72
C ALA A 311 0.34 3.09 -8.09
N ARG A 312 -0.72 2.27 -8.06
CA ARG A 312 -0.67 0.88 -8.53
C ARG A 312 -0.78 0.82 -10.05
N ARG A 313 0.35 0.78 -10.74
CA ARG A 313 0.42 0.81 -12.21
C ARG A 313 -0.07 -0.51 -12.82
N GLN A 314 -0.98 -0.42 -13.79
CA GLN A 314 -1.60 -1.60 -14.42
C GLN A 314 -0.86 -2.08 -15.68
N ASP A 315 0.03 -1.26 -16.23
CA ASP A 315 0.62 -1.47 -17.56
C ASP A 315 1.96 -2.23 -17.54
N ASP A 316 2.69 -2.17 -16.42
CA ASP A 316 3.91 -2.93 -16.08
C ASP A 316 3.60 -4.23 -15.33
N GLY A 317 2.54 -4.22 -14.52
CA GLY A 317 2.17 -5.30 -13.63
C GLY A 317 2.13 -4.77 -12.20
N ILE A 318 1.32 -5.40 -11.36
CA ILE A 318 1.14 -4.95 -9.96
C ILE A 318 2.02 -5.82 -9.09
N GLU A 319 2.77 -5.24 -8.15
CA GLU A 319 3.45 -6.02 -7.13
C GLU A 319 2.43 -6.65 -6.17
N PRO A 320 2.52 -7.96 -5.90
CA PRO A 320 1.78 -8.51 -4.79
C PRO A 320 2.30 -7.92 -3.47
N GLY A 321 1.39 -7.73 -2.52
CA GLY A 321 1.70 -7.19 -1.20
C GLY A 321 1.33 -5.72 -1.03
N ALA A 322 1.69 -5.17 0.14
CA ALA A 322 1.28 -3.84 0.57
C ALA A 322 1.94 -2.68 -0.19
N TYR A 323 3.03 -2.96 -0.90
CA TYR A 323 3.85 -1.96 -1.57
C TYR A 323 3.98 -2.31 -3.05
N GLU A 324 3.92 -1.30 -3.91
CA GLU A 324 4.60 -1.30 -5.19
C GLU A 324 6.10 -1.08 -4.97
N ILE A 325 6.92 -1.42 -5.95
CA ILE A 325 8.23 -0.80 -6.01
C ILE A 325 7.98 0.69 -6.21
N ALA A 326 8.26 1.47 -5.15
CA ALA A 326 8.43 2.92 -5.24
C ALA A 326 9.22 3.18 -6.49
N GLY A 327 8.58 3.85 -7.45
CA GLY A 327 8.88 3.66 -8.86
C GLY A 327 10.37 3.42 -9.04
N GLU A 328 10.73 2.36 -9.78
CA GLU A 328 11.59 2.76 -10.87
C GLU A 328 10.77 3.84 -11.56
N GLU A 329 11.10 5.11 -11.24
CA GLU A 329 11.03 6.24 -12.14
C GLU A 329 11.05 5.56 -13.49
N CYS A 330 9.93 5.62 -14.23
CA CYS A 330 9.99 5.24 -15.62
C CYS A 330 11.31 5.86 -16.08
N GLY A 331 12.33 5.13 -16.57
CA GLY A 331 13.68 5.74 -16.69
C GLY A 331 13.71 7.00 -17.58
N ALA A 332 12.54 7.29 -18.18
CA ALA A 332 12.07 8.45 -18.86
C ALA A 332 11.35 9.56 -18.05
N ASP A 333 10.68 9.28 -16.92
CA ASP A 333 10.11 10.23 -15.95
C ASP A 333 11.16 10.47 -14.86
N VAL A 334 11.96 11.50 -15.09
CA VAL A 334 13.20 11.80 -14.40
C VAL A 334 12.96 12.81 -13.27
N ASP A 335 11.82 13.51 -13.28
CA ASP A 335 11.45 14.43 -12.21
C ASP A 335 10.36 13.89 -11.27
N GLY A 336 9.80 12.72 -11.58
CA GLY A 336 8.90 11.95 -10.73
C GLY A 336 7.50 12.56 -10.66
N ASP A 337 7.05 13.18 -11.75
CA ASP A 337 5.73 13.81 -11.85
C ASP A 337 4.66 12.94 -12.54
N ASP A 338 5.01 11.68 -12.84
CA ASP A 338 4.20 10.65 -13.50
C ASP A 338 3.84 10.95 -14.97
N ASP A 339 4.37 12.04 -15.54
CA ASP A 339 4.38 12.31 -16.96
C ASP A 339 5.81 12.12 -17.52
N VAL A 340 5.94 11.67 -18.77
CA VAL A 340 7.22 11.71 -19.50
C VAL A 340 7.15 12.86 -20.48
N ASP A 341 7.65 14.01 -20.09
CA ASP A 341 7.50 15.25 -20.81
C ASP A 341 8.82 16.03 -20.99
N PHE A 342 8.69 17.34 -21.26
CA PHE A 342 9.85 18.19 -21.48
C PHE A 342 10.72 18.35 -20.23
N VAL A 343 10.12 18.33 -19.04
CA VAL A 343 10.82 18.51 -17.78
C VAL A 343 11.75 17.34 -17.54
N ASP A 344 11.37 16.11 -17.87
CA ASP A 344 12.25 14.94 -17.78
C ASP A 344 13.44 14.99 -18.73
N LEU A 345 13.18 15.37 -19.97
CA LEU A 345 14.24 15.52 -20.96
C LEU A 345 15.26 16.57 -20.51
N VAL A 346 14.80 17.65 -19.88
CA VAL A 346 15.67 18.71 -19.36
C VAL A 346 16.39 18.28 -18.09
N THR A 347 15.72 17.60 -17.16
CA THR A 347 16.31 17.09 -15.91
C THR A 347 17.40 16.06 -16.23
N LEU A 348 17.15 15.15 -17.17
CA LEU A 348 18.14 14.19 -17.65
C LEU A 348 19.36 14.86 -18.27
N LEU A 349 19.14 15.83 -19.16
CA LEU A 349 20.23 16.52 -19.86
C LEU A 349 21.05 17.41 -18.90
N ALA A 350 20.44 17.90 -17.82
CA ALA A 350 21.13 18.71 -16.80
C ALA A 350 22.17 17.89 -16.02
N ASP A 351 21.89 16.61 -15.77
CA ASP A 351 22.73 15.69 -15.01
C ASP A 351 23.26 14.50 -15.87
N TYR A 352 23.46 14.74 -17.17
CA TYR A 352 23.99 13.75 -18.10
C TYR A 352 25.44 13.37 -17.76
N ASP A 353 25.73 12.06 -17.80
CA ASP A 353 26.98 11.38 -17.39
C ASP A 353 27.15 11.17 -15.87
N ASP A 354 26.27 11.71 -15.01
CA ASP A 354 26.15 11.45 -13.55
C ASP A 354 24.86 12.08 -12.96
N PRO A 355 23.78 11.33 -12.66
CA PRO A 355 23.64 9.87 -12.67
C PRO A 355 23.18 9.27 -14.02
N TYR A 356 22.78 10.10 -14.99
CA TYR A 356 22.09 9.64 -16.20
C TYR A 356 23.03 9.31 -17.37
N THR A 357 22.62 8.39 -18.23
CA THR A 357 23.41 7.86 -19.34
C THR A 357 22.68 8.00 -20.67
N PHE A 358 23.38 7.63 -21.76
CA PHE A 358 22.76 7.54 -23.09
C PHE A 358 21.58 6.56 -23.15
N VAL A 359 21.54 5.55 -22.27
CA VAL A 359 20.41 4.60 -22.19
C VAL A 359 19.17 5.32 -21.68
N ASP A 360 19.33 6.19 -20.68
CA ASP A 360 18.24 6.94 -20.05
C ASP A 360 17.68 7.99 -21.02
N LEU A 361 18.54 8.65 -21.80
CA LEU A 361 18.11 9.54 -22.89
C LEU A 361 17.26 8.81 -23.95
N LEU A 362 17.62 7.57 -24.28
CA LEU A 362 16.83 6.75 -25.22
C LEU A 362 15.49 6.33 -24.61
N LEU A 363 15.40 6.20 -23.30
CA LEU A 363 14.16 5.89 -22.58
C LEU A 363 13.22 7.10 -22.60
N VAL A 364 13.68 8.31 -22.20
CA VAL A 364 12.90 9.56 -22.28
C VAL A 364 12.32 9.76 -23.68
N ILE A 365 13.15 9.62 -24.72
CA ILE A 365 12.72 9.80 -26.10
C ILE A 365 11.72 8.72 -26.54
N ALA A 366 11.85 7.49 -26.05
CA ALA A 366 10.96 6.39 -26.43
C ALA A 366 9.59 6.44 -25.75
N GLN A 367 9.50 7.11 -24.61
CA GLN A 367 8.31 7.19 -23.76
C GLN A 367 7.70 8.61 -23.70
N TYR A 368 8.28 9.57 -24.42
CA TYR A 368 7.81 10.96 -24.47
C TYR A 368 6.31 11.06 -24.80
N GLY A 369 5.55 11.72 -23.93
CA GLY A 369 4.09 11.85 -23.98
C GLY A 369 3.32 10.75 -23.25
N CYS A 370 3.98 9.86 -22.50
CA CYS A 370 3.32 8.90 -21.61
C CYS A 370 2.92 9.61 -20.31
N GLY A 371 1.68 9.41 -19.83
CA GLY A 371 1.16 10.14 -18.67
C GLY A 371 -0.31 9.83 -18.38
N THR A 372 -0.75 10.07 -17.15
CA THR A 372 -2.06 9.63 -16.58
C THR A 372 -3.30 10.22 -17.28
N THR A 373 -3.12 11.16 -18.22
CA THR A 373 -4.23 11.85 -18.90
C THR A 373 -4.56 11.36 -20.32
N ASP A 374 -3.81 10.41 -20.91
CA ASP A 374 -4.11 9.89 -22.26
C ASP A 374 -4.33 8.35 -22.31
N PRO A 375 -5.60 7.89 -22.38
CA PRO A 375 -5.94 6.46 -22.45
C PRO A 375 -5.73 5.82 -23.83
N ASP A 376 -5.22 6.56 -24.82
CA ASP A 376 -4.92 6.06 -26.17
C ASP A 376 -3.43 6.24 -26.51
N CYS A 377 -2.49 5.78 -25.66
CA CYS A 377 -1.05 5.81 -25.97
C CYS A 377 -0.75 5.08 -27.30
N PRO A 378 -0.48 5.79 -28.42
CA PRO A 378 0.00 5.15 -29.62
C PRO A 378 1.52 5.06 -29.45
N GLY A 379 2.03 3.84 -29.36
CA GLY A 379 3.47 3.64 -29.43
C GLY A 379 4.10 4.43 -30.58
N THR A 380 5.24 5.04 -30.23
CA THR A 380 6.32 5.49 -31.10
C THR A 380 6.02 6.68 -32.01
N GLU A 381 6.11 7.90 -31.50
CA GLU A 381 6.70 8.94 -32.34
C GLU A 381 8.19 8.60 -32.48
N GLY A 382 8.62 8.33 -33.70
CA GLY A 382 10.04 8.15 -33.97
C GLY A 382 10.79 9.47 -33.78
N LEU A 383 12.11 9.41 -33.54
CA LEU A 383 12.98 10.60 -33.53
C LEU A 383 12.76 11.49 -34.77
N ASP A 384 12.36 10.90 -35.91
CA ASP A 384 12.01 11.58 -37.15
C ASP A 384 10.67 12.32 -37.14
N GLU A 385 9.71 11.96 -36.28
CA GLU A 385 8.47 12.71 -36.05
C GLU A 385 8.73 13.87 -35.06
N ILE A 386 9.51 13.64 -34.00
CA ILE A 386 9.97 14.68 -33.05
C ILE A 386 10.78 15.78 -33.77
N ILE A 387 11.74 15.39 -34.62
CA ILE A 387 12.54 16.32 -35.44
C ILE A 387 11.64 17.18 -36.34
N LYS A 388 10.58 16.59 -36.87
CA LYS A 388 9.70 17.19 -37.87
C LYS A 388 8.65 18.11 -37.25
N ASP A 389 8.15 17.76 -36.06
CA ASP A 389 7.25 18.60 -35.27
C ASP A 389 8.00 19.78 -34.65
N ALA A 390 9.28 19.61 -34.31
CA ALA A 390 10.19 20.71 -33.99
C ALA A 390 10.61 21.56 -35.22
N GLY A 391 10.24 21.16 -36.43
CA GLY A 391 10.57 21.87 -37.68
C GLY A 391 12.07 21.89 -38.02
N LEU A 392 12.87 21.03 -37.38
CA LEU A 392 14.31 20.89 -37.62
C LEU A 392 14.56 19.95 -38.79
N SER A 393 15.64 20.17 -39.54
CA SER A 393 16.12 19.11 -40.44
C SER A 393 16.94 18.08 -39.67
N ASP A 394 17.03 16.85 -40.17
CA ASP A 394 17.90 15.80 -39.60
C ASP A 394 19.35 16.28 -39.38
N ALA A 395 19.82 17.23 -40.20
CA ALA A 395 21.14 17.82 -40.09
C ALA A 395 21.23 18.86 -38.97
N ASP A 396 20.17 19.65 -38.74
CA ASP A 396 20.11 20.63 -37.65
C ASP A 396 20.02 19.92 -36.31
N TRP A 397 19.20 18.86 -36.23
CA TRP A 397 19.11 18.01 -35.05
C TRP A 397 20.46 17.34 -34.74
N LYS A 398 21.12 16.77 -35.76
CA LYS A 398 22.44 16.18 -35.56
C LYS A 398 23.46 17.21 -35.08
N THR A 399 23.40 18.44 -35.57
CA THR A 399 24.32 19.52 -35.17
C THR A 399 24.04 19.98 -33.73
N LEU A 400 22.76 20.00 -33.33
CA LEU A 400 22.34 20.29 -31.96
C LEU A 400 22.83 19.21 -30.98
N ILE A 401 22.64 17.94 -31.33
CA ILE A 401 23.14 16.81 -30.53
C ILE A 401 24.66 16.82 -30.47
N ASP A 402 25.37 17.02 -31.59
CA ASP A 402 26.83 17.11 -31.59
C ASP A 402 27.33 18.31 -30.74
N CYS A 403 26.58 19.42 -30.67
CA CYS A 403 26.84 20.58 -29.79
C CYS A 403 26.70 20.23 -28.30
N ILE A 404 25.64 19.49 -27.94
CA ILE A 404 25.36 19.05 -26.57
C ILE A 404 26.37 17.97 -26.14
N GLU A 405 26.70 17.02 -27.01
CA GLU A 405 27.57 15.88 -26.70
C GLU A 405 29.06 16.26 -26.64
N THR A 406 29.52 17.15 -27.53
CA THR A 406 30.96 17.36 -27.75
C THR A 406 31.41 18.81 -27.66
N GLY A 407 30.46 19.73 -27.46
CA GLY A 407 30.74 21.15 -27.26
C GLY A 407 31.45 21.43 -25.94
N THR A 408 32.04 22.61 -25.85
CA THR A 408 32.48 23.16 -24.57
C THR A 408 31.28 23.46 -23.68
N THR A 409 31.46 23.55 -22.37
CA THR A 409 30.37 23.85 -21.41
C THR A 409 29.58 25.11 -21.78
N SER A 410 30.22 26.12 -22.38
CA SER A 410 29.52 27.33 -22.85
C SER A 410 28.73 27.13 -24.14
N GLU A 411 29.14 26.20 -25.01
CA GLU A 411 28.42 25.83 -26.23
C GLU A 411 27.21 24.97 -25.88
N GLN A 412 27.37 24.02 -24.97
CA GLN A 412 26.28 23.17 -24.44
C GLN A 412 25.17 24.02 -23.82
N ILE A 413 25.52 24.96 -22.92
CA ILE A 413 24.55 25.89 -22.29
C ILE A 413 23.82 26.75 -23.34
N ASN A 414 24.52 27.21 -24.37
CA ASN A 414 23.90 28.02 -25.43
C ASN A 414 22.96 27.20 -26.31
N CYS A 415 23.33 25.96 -26.67
CA CYS A 415 22.48 25.07 -27.45
C CYS A 415 21.23 24.63 -26.67
N ALA A 416 21.37 24.38 -25.36
CA ALA A 416 20.25 24.10 -24.46
C ALA A 416 19.30 25.31 -24.30
N CYS A 417 19.83 26.52 -24.05
CA CYS A 417 19.02 27.74 -23.98
C CYS A 417 18.31 28.07 -25.30
N TRP A 418 18.95 27.80 -26.45
CA TRP A 418 18.33 28.03 -27.76
C TRP A 418 17.15 27.07 -28.00
N LEU A 419 17.30 25.80 -27.65
CA LEU A 419 16.24 24.79 -27.75
C LEU A 419 15.04 25.15 -26.87
N GLN A 420 15.30 25.54 -25.62
CA GLN A 420 14.30 26.05 -24.67
C GLN A 420 13.52 27.25 -25.24
N HIS A 421 14.22 28.20 -25.85
CA HIS A 421 13.60 29.43 -26.36
C HIS A 421 12.79 29.23 -27.66
N TYR A 422 13.07 28.18 -28.43
CA TYR A 422 12.42 27.90 -29.72
C TYR A 422 11.12 27.09 -29.56
N LEU A 423 11.03 26.22 -28.56
CA LEU A 423 9.87 25.34 -28.35
C LEU A 423 8.74 26.01 -27.52
N GLU A 424 9.02 27.04 -26.73
CA GLU A 424 8.02 27.75 -25.89
C GLU A 424 7.24 28.89 -26.59
N ASP A 425 7.36 29.05 -27.91
CA ASP A 425 6.49 29.93 -28.72
C ASP A 425 6.39 31.41 -28.23
N CYS A 426 7.43 32.21 -28.50
CA CYS A 426 7.42 33.70 -28.55
C CYS A 426 6.29 34.43 -27.77
N VAL A 427 6.37 34.53 -26.44
CA VAL A 427 5.53 35.45 -25.67
C VAL A 427 6.15 36.87 -25.67
N PRO A 428 5.47 37.90 -26.22
CA PRO A 428 5.98 39.26 -26.26
C PRO A 428 5.73 39.96 -24.92
N SER A 429 6.49 39.65 -23.87
CA SER A 429 6.80 40.57 -22.76
C SER A 429 7.56 39.89 -21.61
N CYS A 430 8.88 39.89 -21.69
CA CYS A 430 9.72 39.83 -20.50
C CYS A 430 10.27 41.24 -20.23
N PRO A 431 9.72 42.01 -19.27
CA PRO A 431 10.33 43.26 -18.88
C PRO A 431 11.55 42.94 -18.01
N ASN A 432 12.73 43.32 -18.52
CA ASN A 432 14.06 43.38 -17.84
C ASN A 432 15.14 42.38 -18.29
N LEU A 433 15.03 41.72 -19.45
CA LEU A 433 16.20 41.08 -20.07
C LEU A 433 16.78 41.97 -21.20
N PRO A 434 18.11 42.03 -21.36
CA PRO A 434 18.74 42.76 -22.46
C PRO A 434 18.24 42.21 -23.80
N ASP A 435 18.07 43.09 -24.78
CA ASP A 435 17.69 42.73 -26.16
C ASP A 435 18.42 41.47 -26.64
N CYS A 436 17.69 40.57 -27.30
CA CYS A 436 18.19 39.29 -27.81
C CYS A 436 19.55 39.45 -28.52
N PRO A 437 20.54 38.57 -28.26
CA PRO A 437 21.69 38.48 -29.15
C PRO A 437 21.18 38.03 -30.53
N ASP A 438 21.28 38.91 -31.52
CA ASP A 438 20.97 38.67 -32.95
C ASP A 438 21.85 37.58 -33.62
N ASP A 439 22.70 36.88 -32.86
CA ASP A 439 23.64 35.90 -33.41
C ASP A 439 23.06 34.48 -33.26
N ASP A 440 22.35 34.06 -34.31
CA ASP A 440 22.04 32.65 -34.62
C ASP A 440 23.27 31.75 -34.39
N PRO A 441 23.24 30.80 -33.43
CA PRO A 441 24.36 29.91 -33.15
C PRO A 441 24.66 28.93 -34.30
N LEU A 442 23.72 28.69 -35.22
CA LEU A 442 23.91 27.88 -36.43
C LEU A 442 24.65 28.64 -37.52
N SER A 443 24.80 29.97 -37.42
CA SER A 443 25.55 30.78 -38.40
C SER A 443 27.08 30.57 -38.33
N LYS A 444 27.58 29.85 -37.32
CA LYS A 444 29.01 29.57 -37.12
C LYS A 444 29.45 28.16 -37.56
N TYR A 445 28.54 27.29 -37.97
CA TYR A 445 28.85 25.92 -38.40
C TYR A 445 28.66 25.71 -39.90
#